data_AF-A0A7Y5L0I5-F1
#
_entry.id   AF-A0A7Y5L0I5-F1
#
_cell.length_a   1.000
_cell.length_b   1.000
_cell.length_c   1.000
_cell.angle_alpha   90.00
_cell.angle_beta   90.00
_cell.angle_gamma   90.00
#
_symmetry.space_group_name_H-M   'P 1'
#
loop_
_entity.id
_entity.type
_entity.pdbx_description
1 polymer ?
#
loop_
_entity_poly.entity_id
_entity_poly.type
_entity_poly.pdbx_seq_one_letter_code
_entity_poly.pdbx_strand_id
1 'polypeptide(L)'
;MAKRTSRPRGSALVRLGSMIAVASLCALVPNKETRACGNEVEIRVDPRVSAVNTAERLVAAGDSAEAQKRLLAAFPLAAKRPVGTDTITDRALVVLARVATRSEGRVFHGHGVSDPSLEQREKALSWAAQTLKELRIRRPDDAVVQTDLGETLSYIPSRRREAIEVLERLESKDVVASAQGYAALAALHGNVAQDHPARTRAPLRAMARYQRQLELGRCRSMSAGDASSCERPNPPPT
;
A
#
# COMPACT_ATOMS: atom_id res chain seq x y z
N MET A 1 -19.82 39.49 1.89
CA MET A 1 -21.14 39.21 2.48
C MET A 1 -22.14 38.99 1.36
N ALA A 2 -22.53 37.74 1.09
CA ALA A 2 -23.56 37.43 0.10
C ALA A 2 -24.38 36.22 0.55
N LYS A 3 -25.68 36.33 0.31
CA LYS A 3 -26.83 35.62 0.90
C LYS A 3 -26.86 34.12 0.64
N ARG A 4 -27.29 33.37 1.67
CA ARG A 4 -27.85 32.01 1.58
C ARG A 4 -29.08 31.98 0.67
N THR A 5 -29.23 30.93 -0.12
CA THR A 5 -30.52 30.50 -0.67
C THR A 5 -30.70 29.00 -0.47
N SER A 6 -31.70 28.66 0.34
CA SER A 6 -32.23 27.33 0.62
C SER A 6 -32.96 26.75 -0.60
N ARG A 7 -32.90 25.42 -0.79
CA ARG A 7 -33.79 24.67 -1.69
C ARG A 7 -34.73 23.76 -0.89
N PRO A 8 -35.99 23.61 -1.33
CA PRO A 8 -37.05 23.00 -0.54
C PRO A 8 -37.13 21.47 -0.67
N ARG A 9 -37.69 20.87 0.40
CA ARG A 9 -38.18 19.49 0.46
C ARG A 9 -39.43 19.35 -0.39
N GLY A 10 -39.43 18.41 -1.33
CA GLY A 10 -40.61 17.96 -2.06
C GLY A 10 -41.03 16.57 -1.56
N SER A 11 -42.10 16.52 -0.79
CA SER A 11 -42.80 15.30 -0.40
C SER A 11 -43.89 15.01 -1.43
N ALA A 12 -43.80 13.89 -2.13
CA ALA A 12 -44.88 13.40 -3.00
C ALA A 12 -45.50 12.15 -2.39
N LEU A 13 -46.60 12.38 -1.66
CA LEU A 13 -47.63 11.40 -1.33
C LEU A 13 -48.45 11.17 -2.61
N VAL A 14 -48.54 9.91 -3.09
CA VAL A 14 -49.59 9.50 -4.02
C VAL A 14 -50.28 8.26 -3.46
N ARG A 15 -51.60 8.38 -3.42
CA ARG A 15 -52.59 7.51 -2.79
C ARG A 15 -52.98 6.33 -3.67
N LEU A 16 -53.48 5.31 -2.96
CA LEU A 16 -54.44 4.26 -3.32
C LEU A 16 -55.16 4.40 -4.68
N GLY A 17 -55.15 3.29 -5.42
CA GLY A 17 -56.18 2.93 -6.41
C GLY A 17 -56.49 1.44 -6.28
N SER A 18 -57.76 1.13 -6.01
CA SER A 18 -58.32 -0.18 -5.70
C SER A 18 -58.84 -0.91 -6.94
N MET A 19 -58.75 -2.25 -6.89
CA MET A 19 -59.58 -3.27 -7.58
C MET A 19 -59.78 -3.24 -9.10
N ILE A 20 -59.18 -4.24 -9.76
CA ILE A 20 -59.87 -5.06 -10.78
C ILE A 20 -59.53 -6.53 -10.52
N ALA A 21 -60.56 -7.32 -10.18
CA ALA A 21 -60.52 -8.77 -10.18
C ALA A 21 -60.87 -9.29 -11.58
N VAL A 22 -59.94 -10.00 -12.22
CA VAL A 22 -60.22 -10.83 -13.39
C VAL A 22 -59.67 -12.23 -13.10
N ALA A 23 -60.58 -13.19 -13.19
CA ALA A 23 -60.31 -14.61 -13.11
C ALA A 23 -59.39 -15.04 -14.26
N SER A 24 -58.23 -15.63 -13.90
CA SER A 24 -57.49 -16.52 -14.79
C SER A 24 -57.03 -17.72 -13.99
N LEU A 25 -57.88 -18.74 -14.03
CA LEU A 25 -57.64 -20.09 -13.57
C LEU A 25 -56.77 -20.81 -14.62
N CYS A 26 -55.46 -20.58 -14.64
CA CYS A 26 -54.50 -21.39 -15.38
C CYS A 26 -53.10 -21.25 -14.77
N ALA A 27 -52.47 -22.40 -14.54
CA ALA A 27 -51.07 -22.59 -14.16
C ALA A 27 -50.69 -22.41 -12.67
N LEU A 28 -51.24 -23.28 -11.80
CA LEU A 28 -50.39 -23.93 -10.79
C LEU A 28 -49.46 -24.93 -11.50
N VAL A 29 -48.53 -24.43 -12.31
CA VAL A 29 -47.33 -25.20 -12.63
C VAL A 29 -46.30 -24.67 -11.65
N PRO A 30 -45.81 -25.48 -10.68
CA PRO A 30 -44.66 -25.05 -9.90
C PRO A 30 -43.58 -24.69 -10.92
N ASN A 31 -43.06 -23.47 -10.83
CA ASN A 31 -41.85 -23.08 -11.56
C ASN A 31 -40.76 -24.06 -11.13
N LYS A 32 -40.69 -25.23 -11.79
CA LYS A 32 -39.47 -26.02 -11.86
C LYS A 32 -38.50 -25.04 -12.48
N GLU A 33 -37.65 -24.47 -11.65
CA GLU A 33 -36.43 -23.83 -12.12
C GLU A 33 -35.78 -24.83 -13.06
N THR A 34 -35.98 -24.61 -14.35
CA THR A 34 -35.17 -25.24 -15.37
C THR A 34 -33.79 -24.66 -15.15
N ARG A 35 -33.01 -25.33 -14.28
CA ARG A 35 -31.56 -25.18 -14.16
C ARG A 35 -31.00 -25.55 -15.52
N ALA A 36 -31.00 -24.57 -16.42
CA ALA A 36 -30.41 -24.67 -17.73
C ALA A 36 -28.92 -24.95 -17.53
N CYS A 37 -28.53 -26.18 -17.87
CA CYS A 37 -27.20 -26.60 -18.30
C CYS A 37 -26.02 -25.99 -17.52
N GLY A 38 -25.68 -26.59 -16.38
CA GLY A 38 -24.50 -27.47 -16.33
C GLY A 38 -23.11 -26.89 -16.59
N ASN A 39 -22.92 -25.58 -16.55
CA ASN A 39 -21.60 -24.94 -16.55
C ASN A 39 -21.34 -24.28 -15.19
N GLU A 40 -21.45 -25.06 -14.11
CA GLU A 40 -21.01 -24.59 -12.80
C GLU A 40 -19.47 -24.54 -12.81
N VAL A 41 -18.94 -23.35 -13.07
CA VAL A 41 -17.50 -23.10 -13.03
C VAL A 41 -17.10 -22.96 -11.56
N GLU A 42 -16.57 -24.03 -10.97
CA GLU A 42 -15.89 -23.95 -9.68
C GLU A 42 -14.55 -23.23 -9.89
N ILE A 43 -14.51 -21.92 -9.58
CA ILE A 43 -13.25 -21.16 -9.61
C ILE A 43 -12.42 -21.59 -8.40
N ARG A 44 -11.52 -22.57 -8.63
CA ARG A 44 -10.50 -22.95 -7.64
C ARG A 44 -9.39 -21.92 -7.63
N VAL A 45 -9.53 -20.92 -6.76
CA VAL A 45 -8.44 -19.98 -6.49
C VAL A 45 -7.41 -20.67 -5.61
N ASP A 46 -6.13 -20.67 -6.03
CA ASP A 46 -5.03 -21.14 -5.19
C ASP A 46 -5.06 -20.37 -3.85
N PRO A 47 -5.17 -21.04 -2.69
CA PRO A 47 -5.19 -20.40 -1.39
C PRO A 47 -4.02 -19.45 -1.14
N ARG A 48 -2.86 -19.70 -1.77
CA ARG A 48 -1.67 -18.84 -1.71
C ARG A 48 -1.92 -17.48 -2.35
N VAL A 49 -2.63 -17.42 -3.48
CA VAL A 49 -2.99 -16.16 -4.14
C VAL A 49 -3.92 -15.35 -3.23
N SER A 50 -4.91 -16.01 -2.64
CA SER A 50 -5.83 -15.38 -1.67
C SER A 50 -5.09 -14.85 -0.44
N ALA A 51 -4.11 -15.60 0.07
CA ALA A 51 -3.26 -15.18 1.18
C ALA A 51 -2.44 -13.92 0.86
N VAL A 52 -1.79 -13.87 -0.32
CA VAL A 52 -1.04 -12.70 -0.77
C VAL A 52 -1.94 -11.48 -0.93
N ASN A 53 -3.08 -11.62 -1.62
CA ASN A 53 -4.04 -10.53 -1.81
C ASN A 53 -4.54 -9.97 -0.46
N THR A 54 -4.79 -10.85 0.51
CA THR A 54 -5.24 -10.45 1.85
C THR A 54 -4.13 -9.72 2.60
N ALA A 55 -2.90 -10.23 2.55
CA ALA A 55 -1.76 -9.59 3.18
C ALA A 55 -1.45 -8.21 2.58
N GLU A 56 -1.58 -8.03 1.27
CA GLU A 56 -1.43 -6.71 0.63
C GLU A 56 -2.40 -5.68 1.19
N ARG A 57 -3.68 -6.05 1.36
CA ARG A 57 -4.68 -5.18 1.98
C ARG A 57 -4.36 -4.85 3.43
N LEU A 58 -3.93 -5.85 4.20
CA LEU A 58 -3.55 -5.67 5.61
C LEU A 58 -2.37 -4.71 5.74
N VAL A 59 -1.32 -4.87 4.91
CA VAL A 59 -0.17 -3.94 4.88
C VAL A 59 -0.57 -2.54 4.42
N ALA A 60 -1.51 -2.43 3.48
CA ALA A 60 -2.05 -1.14 3.05
C ALA A 60 -2.84 -0.45 4.18
N ALA A 61 -3.53 -1.22 5.02
CA ALA A 61 -4.25 -0.74 6.19
C ALA A 61 -3.37 -0.52 7.44
N GLY A 62 -2.06 -0.77 7.34
CA GLY A 62 -1.11 -0.61 8.46
C GLY A 62 -0.96 -1.83 9.36
N ASP A 63 -1.75 -2.89 9.17
CA ASP A 63 -1.69 -4.13 9.97
C ASP A 63 -0.59 -5.08 9.45
N SER A 64 0.66 -4.67 9.66
CA SER A 64 1.83 -5.42 9.20
C SER A 64 2.02 -6.75 9.94
N ALA A 65 1.58 -6.84 11.19
CA ALA A 65 1.71 -8.04 12.01
C ALA A 65 0.78 -9.16 11.53
N GLU A 66 -0.52 -8.86 11.32
CA GLU A 66 -1.45 -9.87 10.82
C GLU A 66 -1.14 -10.23 9.36
N ALA A 67 -0.69 -9.27 8.54
CA ALA A 67 -0.21 -9.55 7.19
C ALA A 67 0.93 -10.55 7.16
N GLN A 68 1.93 -10.37 8.04
CA GLN A 68 3.06 -11.29 8.15
C GLN A 68 2.59 -12.68 8.55
N LYS A 69 1.78 -12.79 9.60
CA LYS A 69 1.24 -14.06 10.09
C LYS A 69 0.49 -14.80 8.98
N ARG A 70 -0.33 -14.09 8.20
CA ARG A 70 -1.05 -14.66 7.06
C ARG A 70 -0.11 -15.18 5.97
N LEU A 71 0.95 -14.44 5.65
CA LEU A 71 1.94 -14.85 4.66
C LEU A 71 2.78 -16.03 5.14
N LEU A 72 3.25 -16.03 6.39
CA LEU A 72 4.05 -17.13 6.92
C LEU A 72 3.24 -18.43 7.05
N ALA A 73 1.93 -18.34 7.29
CA ALA A 73 1.04 -19.51 7.25
C ALA A 73 0.93 -20.12 5.84
N ALA A 74 0.88 -19.29 4.80
CA ALA A 74 0.77 -19.76 3.40
C ALA A 74 2.14 -20.07 2.75
N PHE A 75 3.21 -19.43 3.23
CA PHE A 75 4.58 -19.50 2.70
C PHE A 75 5.61 -19.58 3.83
N PRO A 76 5.67 -20.70 4.58
CA PRO A 76 6.52 -20.82 5.77
C PRO A 76 8.02 -20.64 5.48
N LEU A 77 8.43 -20.84 4.22
CA LEU A 77 9.82 -20.73 3.78
C LEU A 77 10.07 -19.56 2.83
N ALA A 78 9.10 -18.69 2.53
CA ALA A 78 9.28 -17.60 1.54
C ALA A 78 10.54 -16.77 1.79
N ALA A 79 10.74 -16.37 3.04
CA ALA A 79 11.93 -15.71 3.57
C ALA A 79 13.28 -16.28 3.10
N LYS A 80 13.36 -17.60 2.97
CA LYS A 80 14.59 -18.34 2.66
C LYS A 80 14.69 -18.71 1.18
N ARG A 81 13.66 -18.42 0.39
CA ARG A 81 13.63 -18.78 -1.03
C ARG A 81 14.30 -17.68 -1.85
N PRO A 82 15.11 -18.07 -2.85
CA PRO A 82 15.68 -17.09 -3.77
C PRO A 82 14.58 -16.47 -4.62
N VAL A 83 14.79 -15.20 -4.98
CA VAL A 83 13.91 -14.47 -5.89
C VAL A 83 13.80 -15.19 -7.23
N GLY A 84 12.57 -15.25 -7.72
CA GLY A 84 12.09 -15.77 -8.99
C GLY A 84 12.18 -17.28 -9.16
N THR A 85 11.92 -17.97 -8.06
CA THR A 85 11.54 -19.39 -8.08
C THR A 85 10.15 -19.58 -8.71
N ASP A 86 9.18 -18.74 -8.33
CA ASP A 86 7.84 -18.69 -8.92
C ASP A 86 7.19 -17.31 -8.66
N THR A 87 6.26 -16.92 -9.52
CA THR A 87 5.68 -15.57 -9.53
C THR A 87 4.87 -15.24 -8.27
N ILE A 88 4.22 -16.24 -7.68
CA ILE A 88 3.42 -16.07 -6.46
C ILE A 88 4.34 -15.88 -5.26
N THR A 89 5.39 -16.68 -5.14
CA THR A 89 6.42 -16.52 -4.09
C THR A 89 7.11 -15.17 -4.21
N ASP A 90 7.45 -14.70 -5.41
CA ASP A 90 8.01 -13.36 -5.60
C ASP A 90 7.06 -12.27 -5.12
N ARG A 91 5.77 -12.40 -5.42
CA ARG A 91 4.77 -11.45 -4.94
C ARG A 91 4.68 -11.50 -3.42
N ALA A 92 4.70 -12.68 -2.81
CA ALA A 92 4.76 -12.83 -1.35
C ALA A 92 6.03 -12.18 -0.75
N LEU A 93 7.18 -12.29 -1.42
CA LEU A 93 8.44 -11.65 -1.03
C LEU A 93 8.33 -10.11 -1.07
N VAL A 94 7.72 -9.53 -2.11
CA VAL A 94 7.44 -8.08 -2.17
C VAL A 94 6.60 -7.65 -0.96
N VAL A 95 5.55 -8.39 -0.64
CA VAL A 95 4.67 -8.04 0.49
C VAL A 95 5.40 -8.19 1.82
N LEU A 96 6.22 -9.24 2.01
CA LEU A 96 7.05 -9.40 3.20
C LEU A 96 8.10 -8.28 3.34
N ALA A 97 8.71 -7.85 2.24
CA ALA A 97 9.60 -6.69 2.23
C ALA A 97 8.85 -5.43 2.67
N ARG A 98 7.65 -5.20 2.14
CA ARG A 98 6.79 -4.07 2.53
C ARG A 98 6.36 -4.12 4.01
N VAL A 99 6.05 -5.31 4.54
CA VAL A 99 5.79 -5.54 5.98
C VAL A 99 6.99 -5.08 6.80
N ALA A 100 8.19 -5.54 6.46
CA ALA A 100 9.41 -5.18 7.17
C ALA A 100 9.65 -3.66 7.09
N THR A 101 9.48 -3.06 5.91
CA THR A 101 9.67 -1.61 5.69
C THR A 101 8.69 -0.77 6.49
N ARG A 102 7.38 -1.05 6.40
CA ARG A 102 6.34 -0.23 7.04
C ARG A 102 6.22 -0.44 8.54
N SER A 103 6.76 -1.54 9.05
CA SER A 103 6.94 -1.75 10.48
C SER A 103 8.30 -1.24 11.00
N GLU A 104 9.11 -0.58 10.17
CA GLU A 104 10.47 -0.12 10.54
C GLU A 104 11.37 -1.27 11.05
N GLY A 105 11.21 -2.45 10.47
CA GLY A 105 11.90 -3.68 10.88
C GLY A 105 11.37 -4.31 12.17
N ARG A 106 10.30 -3.79 12.77
CA ARG A 106 9.70 -4.37 13.99
C ARG A 106 9.03 -5.71 13.75
N VAL A 107 8.50 -5.90 12.55
CA VAL A 107 7.82 -7.13 12.15
C VAL A 107 8.67 -7.84 11.12
N PHE A 108 9.44 -8.85 11.56
CA PHE A 108 10.35 -9.59 10.69
C PHE A 108 10.54 -11.06 11.11
N HIS A 109 10.47 -11.96 10.12
CA HIS A 109 10.77 -13.41 10.20
C HIS A 109 10.40 -14.15 11.49
N GLY A 110 9.12 -14.12 11.90
CA GLY A 110 8.58 -15.10 12.85
C GLY A 110 9.17 -15.08 14.26
N HIS A 111 9.98 -14.07 14.58
CA HIS A 111 10.46 -13.86 15.94
C HIS A 111 9.37 -13.09 16.67
N GLY A 112 8.64 -13.78 17.54
CA GLY A 112 7.61 -13.22 18.43
C GLY A 112 8.16 -12.29 19.52
N VAL A 113 9.26 -11.58 19.23
CA VAL A 113 9.83 -10.60 20.13
C VAL A 113 8.99 -9.35 20.01
N SER A 114 8.31 -8.97 21.09
CA SER A 114 7.42 -7.81 21.11
C SER A 114 8.16 -6.47 20.93
N ASP A 115 9.49 -6.46 20.99
CA ASP A 115 10.32 -5.31 20.64
C ASP A 115 11.73 -5.75 20.17
N PRO A 116 11.98 -5.86 18.86
CA PRO A 116 13.29 -6.26 18.36
C PRO A 116 14.34 -5.16 18.56
N SER A 117 15.59 -5.57 18.78
CA SER A 117 16.73 -4.66 18.92
C SER A 117 16.95 -3.83 17.65
N LEU A 118 17.68 -2.71 17.77
CA LEU A 118 18.02 -1.88 16.61
C LEU A 118 18.77 -2.66 15.53
N GLU A 119 19.68 -3.55 15.93
CA GLU A 119 20.41 -4.44 15.01
C GLU A 119 19.46 -5.40 14.27
N GLN A 120 18.47 -5.97 14.97
CA GLN A 120 17.47 -6.83 14.35
C GLN A 120 16.58 -6.08 13.35
N ARG A 121 16.18 -4.85 13.69
CA ARG A 121 15.42 -3.97 12.80
C ARG A 121 16.22 -3.60 11.56
N GLU A 122 17.49 -3.26 11.73
CA GLU A 122 18.39 -2.96 10.60
C GLU A 122 18.61 -4.17 9.69
N LYS A 123 18.74 -5.37 10.28
CA LYS A 123 18.83 -6.62 9.51
C LYS A 123 17.56 -6.89 8.71
N ALA A 124 16.39 -6.64 9.28
CA ALA A 124 15.11 -6.77 8.58
C ALA A 124 15.00 -5.82 7.38
N LEU A 125 15.35 -4.55 7.58
CA LEU A 125 15.35 -3.54 6.52
C LEU A 125 16.39 -3.85 5.43
N SER A 126 17.57 -4.32 5.83
CA SER A 126 18.62 -4.73 4.89
C SER A 126 18.20 -5.92 4.03
N TRP A 127 17.55 -6.92 4.63
CA TRP A 127 16.95 -8.03 3.89
C TRP A 127 15.90 -7.52 2.90
N ALA A 128 14.97 -6.66 3.33
CA ALA A 128 13.92 -6.12 2.47
C ALA A 128 14.50 -5.36 1.27
N ALA A 129 15.51 -4.50 1.52
CA ALA A 129 16.21 -3.78 0.47
C ALA A 129 16.90 -4.72 -0.53
N GLN A 130 17.57 -5.77 -0.04
CA GLN A 130 18.25 -6.75 -0.89
C GLN A 130 17.24 -7.52 -1.76
N THR A 131 16.16 -8.03 -1.17
CA THR A 131 15.09 -8.73 -1.90
C THR A 131 14.47 -7.85 -2.99
N LEU A 132 14.19 -6.57 -2.69
CA LEU A 132 13.63 -5.63 -3.66
C LEU A 132 14.64 -5.26 -4.76
N LYS A 133 15.95 -5.18 -4.45
CA LYS A 133 17.00 -5.00 -5.47
C LYS A 133 17.07 -6.18 -6.44
N GLU A 134 17.01 -7.40 -5.93
CA GLU A 134 16.98 -8.61 -6.76
C GLU A 134 15.74 -8.67 -7.65
N LEU A 135 14.57 -8.33 -7.10
CA LEU A 135 13.33 -8.23 -7.88
C LEU A 135 13.40 -7.14 -8.94
N ARG A 136 13.97 -5.96 -8.63
CA ARG A 136 14.17 -4.87 -9.60
C ARG A 136 15.05 -5.30 -10.77
N ILE A 137 16.10 -6.09 -10.53
CA ILE A 137 16.95 -6.61 -11.61
C ILE A 137 16.13 -7.47 -12.58
N ARG A 138 15.20 -8.27 -12.06
CA ARG A 138 14.35 -9.15 -12.88
C ARG A 138 13.15 -8.43 -13.50
N ARG A 139 12.74 -7.31 -12.92
CA ARG A 139 11.56 -6.52 -13.32
C ARG A 139 11.95 -5.03 -13.38
N PRO A 140 12.82 -4.64 -14.33
CA PRO A 140 13.38 -3.29 -14.37
C PRO A 140 12.34 -2.20 -14.62
N ASP A 141 11.19 -2.53 -15.20
CA ASP A 141 10.10 -1.60 -15.51
C ASP A 141 8.98 -1.61 -14.46
N ASP A 142 9.10 -2.42 -13.40
CA ASP A 142 8.09 -2.50 -12.34
C ASP A 142 8.25 -1.31 -11.36
N ALA A 143 7.42 -0.29 -11.58
CA ALA A 143 7.41 0.92 -10.76
C ALA A 143 7.00 0.66 -9.30
N VAL A 144 6.22 -0.40 -9.02
CA VAL A 144 5.84 -0.78 -7.65
C VAL A 144 7.06 -1.26 -6.89
N VAL A 145 7.83 -2.19 -7.47
CA VAL A 145 9.06 -2.71 -6.86
C VAL A 145 10.09 -1.60 -6.65
N GLN A 146 10.22 -0.68 -7.61
CA GLN A 146 11.14 0.45 -7.48
C GLN A 146 10.69 1.45 -6.40
N THR A 147 9.38 1.72 -6.30
CA THR A 147 8.82 2.58 -5.25
C THR A 147 9.05 1.96 -3.88
N ASP A 148 8.73 0.68 -3.70
CA ASP A 148 8.95 -0.04 -2.44
C ASP A 148 10.45 -0.08 -2.08
N LEU A 149 11.35 -0.22 -3.07
CA LEU A 149 12.80 -0.16 -2.85
C LEU A 149 13.23 1.22 -2.34
N GLY A 150 12.80 2.29 -3.00
CA GLY A 150 13.09 3.66 -2.58
C GLY A 150 12.55 3.96 -1.17
N GLU A 151 11.31 3.54 -0.89
CA GLU A 151 10.73 3.62 0.45
C GLU A 151 11.59 2.89 1.49
N THR A 152 12.03 1.66 1.19
CA THR A 152 12.83 0.84 2.11
C THR A 152 14.21 1.45 2.37
N LEU A 153 14.90 1.90 1.32
CA LEU A 153 16.21 2.54 1.44
C LEU A 153 16.15 3.84 2.25
N SER A 154 15.01 4.54 2.26
CA SER A 154 14.83 5.77 3.04
C SER A 154 14.98 5.56 4.55
N TYR A 155 14.71 4.35 5.03
CA TYR A 155 14.85 3.97 6.44
C TYR A 155 16.28 3.59 6.85
N ILE A 156 17.18 3.38 5.88
CA ILE A 156 18.56 2.97 6.15
C ILE A 156 19.46 4.20 6.00
N PRO A 157 20.02 4.77 7.10
CA PRO A 157 20.76 6.03 7.05
C PRO A 157 21.88 6.05 6.01
N SER A 158 22.64 4.95 5.90
CA SER A 158 23.74 4.80 4.94
C SER A 158 23.32 4.68 3.47
N ARG A 159 22.00 4.57 3.19
CA ARG A 159 21.44 4.39 1.85
C ARG A 159 20.49 5.50 1.42
N ARG A 160 20.36 6.58 2.20
CA ARG A 160 19.44 7.70 1.89
C ARG A 160 19.68 8.33 0.51
N ARG A 161 20.93 8.47 0.08
CA ARG A 161 21.25 8.99 -1.26
C ARG A 161 20.71 8.09 -2.37
N GLU A 162 20.89 6.77 -2.24
CA GLU A 162 20.34 5.79 -3.17
C GLU A 162 18.79 5.85 -3.19
N ALA A 163 18.17 6.07 -2.02
CA ALA A 163 16.72 6.24 -1.92
C ALA A 163 16.21 7.46 -2.71
N ILE A 164 16.88 8.61 -2.59
CA ILE A 164 16.57 9.84 -3.34
C ILE A 164 16.69 9.57 -4.85
N GLU A 165 17.80 8.99 -5.29
CA GLU A 165 18.06 8.70 -6.72
C GLU A 165 17.06 7.72 -7.35
N VAL A 166 16.47 6.83 -6.55
CA VAL A 166 15.39 5.92 -6.99
C VAL A 166 14.07 6.68 -7.05
N LEU A 167 13.67 7.35 -5.96
CA LEU A 167 12.35 7.98 -5.85
C LEU A 167 12.19 9.21 -6.76
N GLU A 168 13.20 10.07 -6.91
CA GLU A 168 13.14 11.23 -7.82
C GLU A 168 13.01 10.82 -9.30
N ARG A 169 13.63 9.69 -9.66
CA ARG A 169 13.51 9.13 -11.03
C ARG A 169 12.10 8.63 -11.33
N LEU A 170 11.40 8.11 -10.32
CA LEU A 170 10.00 7.70 -10.46
C LEU A 170 9.08 8.92 -10.44
N GLU A 171 9.35 9.90 -9.58
CA GLU A 171 8.58 11.14 -9.46
C GLU A 171 8.63 11.96 -10.75
N SER A 172 9.82 12.12 -11.35
CA SER A 172 9.98 12.83 -12.64
C SER A 172 9.21 12.22 -13.81
N LYS A 173 8.75 10.96 -13.67
CA LYS A 173 7.91 10.24 -14.64
C LYS A 173 6.46 10.11 -14.18
N ASP A 174 6.13 10.62 -12.99
CA ASP A 174 4.83 10.48 -12.33
C ASP A 174 4.38 9.02 -12.14
N VAL A 175 5.33 8.14 -11.78
CA VAL A 175 5.08 6.70 -11.58
C VAL A 175 5.42 6.19 -10.17
N VAL A 176 5.47 7.09 -9.17
CA VAL A 176 5.58 6.66 -7.77
C VAL A 176 4.28 5.92 -7.39
N ALA A 177 4.40 4.63 -7.09
CA ALA A 177 3.24 3.74 -7.06
C ALA A 177 2.47 3.72 -5.73
N SER A 178 2.91 4.46 -4.71
CA SER A 178 2.28 4.45 -3.40
C SER A 178 2.39 5.79 -2.67
N ALA A 179 1.39 6.06 -1.84
CA ALA A 179 1.37 7.22 -0.94
C ALA A 179 2.61 7.23 -0.02
N GLN A 180 3.01 6.06 0.48
CA GLN A 180 4.17 5.88 1.34
C GLN A 180 5.49 6.16 0.60
N GLY A 181 5.57 5.91 -0.70
CA GLY A 181 6.70 6.30 -1.55
C GLY A 181 6.87 7.83 -1.60
N TYR A 182 5.79 8.57 -1.79
CA TYR A 182 5.81 10.04 -1.73
C TYR A 182 6.15 10.56 -0.32
N ALA A 183 5.57 9.95 0.72
CA ALA A 183 5.91 10.30 2.11
C ALA A 183 7.41 10.07 2.42
N ALA A 184 8.00 9.00 1.90
CA ALA A 184 9.42 8.71 2.01
C ALA A 184 10.27 9.77 1.31
N LEU A 185 9.93 10.15 0.07
CA LEU A 185 10.62 11.21 -0.67
C LEU A 185 10.55 12.56 0.08
N ALA A 186 9.36 12.91 0.58
CA ALA A 186 9.11 14.10 1.38
C ALA A 186 10.01 14.16 2.63
N ALA A 187 10.15 13.02 3.33
CA ALA A 187 11.01 12.89 4.50
C ALA A 187 12.50 13.01 4.14
N LEU A 188 12.92 12.44 3.01
CA LEU A 188 14.30 12.55 2.52
C LEU A 188 14.68 13.99 2.20
N HIS A 189 13.83 14.72 1.45
CA HIS A 189 14.07 16.14 1.15
C HIS A 189 14.13 17.02 2.40
N GLY A 190 13.34 16.70 3.44
CA GLY A 190 13.41 17.38 4.73
C GLY A 190 14.79 17.33 5.41
N ASN A 191 15.61 16.32 5.08
CA ASN A 191 16.94 16.13 5.68
C ASN A 191 18.09 16.69 4.84
N VAL A 192 17.94 16.77 3.51
CA VAL A 192 19.00 17.24 2.58
C VAL A 192 19.60 18.57 3.05
N ALA A 193 18.78 19.49 3.55
CA ALA A 193 19.25 20.81 3.93
C ALA A 193 20.20 20.84 5.15
N GLN A 194 20.36 19.75 5.91
CA GLN A 194 21.26 19.72 7.06
C GLN A 194 22.74 19.64 6.64
N ASP A 195 23.04 18.98 5.52
CA ASP A 195 24.40 18.68 5.06
C ASP A 195 25.05 19.83 4.26
N HIS A 196 24.37 20.97 4.15
CA HIS A 196 24.83 22.10 3.36
C HIS A 196 25.42 23.25 4.22
N PRO A 197 26.36 24.03 3.65
CA PRO A 197 26.89 25.24 4.28
C PRO A 197 25.77 26.20 4.74
N ALA A 198 26.02 26.93 5.83
CA ALA A 198 25.01 27.81 6.45
C ALA A 198 24.35 28.79 5.45
N ARG A 199 25.12 29.31 4.49
CA ARG A 199 24.63 30.25 3.46
C ARG A 199 23.62 29.66 2.48
N THR A 200 23.72 28.36 2.17
CA THR A 200 22.78 27.66 1.26
C THR A 200 21.72 26.88 2.03
N ARG A 201 21.92 26.65 3.32
CA ARG A 201 21.01 25.91 4.19
C ARG A 201 19.61 26.52 4.26
N ALA A 202 19.49 27.83 4.45
CA ALA A 202 18.19 28.49 4.55
C ALA A 202 17.34 28.38 3.26
N PRO A 203 17.84 28.73 2.05
CA PRO A 203 17.07 28.56 0.82
C PRO A 203 16.77 27.08 0.51
N LEU A 204 17.71 26.15 0.75
CA LEU A 204 17.46 24.72 0.58
C LEU A 204 16.41 24.19 1.55
N ARG A 205 16.37 24.66 2.81
CA ARG A 205 15.29 24.33 3.75
C ARG A 205 13.94 24.82 3.26
N ALA A 206 13.87 26.00 2.63
CA ALA A 206 12.62 26.54 2.10
C ALA A 206 12.12 25.68 0.91
N MET A 207 13.01 25.36 -0.03
CA MET A 207 12.70 24.48 -1.16
C MET A 207 12.27 23.08 -0.71
N ALA A 208 13.04 22.47 0.20
CA ALA A 208 12.72 21.18 0.80
C ALA A 208 11.37 21.18 1.53
N ARG A 209 11.03 22.26 2.25
CA ARG A 209 9.71 22.41 2.88
C ARG A 209 8.58 22.45 1.85
N TYR A 210 8.77 23.18 0.76
CA TYR A 210 7.79 23.26 -0.32
C TYR A 210 7.60 21.90 -1.01
N GLN A 211 8.70 21.24 -1.40
CA GLN A 211 8.67 19.88 -1.96
C GLN A 211 7.97 18.91 -1.01
N ARG A 212 8.33 18.93 0.27
CA ARG A 212 7.68 18.12 1.30
C ARG A 212 6.17 18.38 1.36
N GLN A 213 5.71 19.63 1.28
CA GLN A 213 4.28 19.94 1.30
C GLN A 213 3.56 19.40 0.06
N LEU A 214 4.17 19.50 -1.12
CA LEU A 214 3.62 18.92 -2.35
C LEU A 214 3.49 17.39 -2.24
N GLU A 215 4.55 16.71 -1.80
CA GLU A 215 4.53 15.25 -1.67
C GLU A 215 3.57 14.75 -0.59
N LEU A 216 3.43 15.49 0.52
CA LEU A 216 2.40 15.20 1.51
C LEU A 216 0.99 15.41 0.96
N GLY A 217 0.80 16.43 0.12
CA GLY A 217 -0.45 16.64 -0.62
C GLY A 217 -0.80 15.46 -1.52
N ARG A 218 0.18 14.98 -2.31
CA ARG A 218 0.03 13.78 -3.16
C ARG A 218 -0.28 12.53 -2.33
N CYS A 219 0.48 12.28 -1.26
CA CYS A 219 0.23 11.17 -0.35
C CYS A 219 -1.21 11.17 0.18
N ARG A 220 -1.69 12.32 0.67
CA ARG A 220 -3.06 12.49 1.18
C ARG A 220 -4.13 12.31 0.11
N SER A 221 -3.84 12.66 -1.14
CA SER A 221 -4.77 12.41 -2.25
C SER A 221 -4.90 10.93 -2.60
N MET A 222 -3.89 10.12 -2.28
CA MET A 222 -3.85 8.68 -2.54
C MET A 222 -4.34 7.84 -1.36
N SER A 223 -4.28 8.34 -0.12
CA SER A 223 -4.75 7.61 1.05
C SER A 223 -6.27 7.77 1.21
N ALA A 224 -7.01 6.66 1.10
CA ALA A 224 -8.47 6.63 1.18
C ALA A 224 -9.02 6.79 2.60
N GLY A 225 -8.56 7.81 3.35
CA GLY A 225 -9.11 8.20 4.65
C GLY A 225 -8.15 8.15 5.85
N ASP A 226 -6.95 7.59 5.68
CA ASP A 226 -5.92 7.58 6.73
C ASP A 226 -4.71 8.45 6.35
N ALA A 227 -4.82 9.74 6.66
CA ALA A 227 -3.75 10.72 6.47
C ALA A 227 -2.58 10.52 7.44
N SER A 228 -2.74 9.75 8.53
CA SER A 228 -1.69 9.55 9.53
C SER A 228 -0.51 8.77 8.94
N SER A 229 -0.77 7.89 7.97
CA SER A 229 0.26 7.17 7.21
C SER A 229 1.21 8.09 6.42
N CYS A 230 0.77 9.31 6.08
CA CYS A 230 1.60 10.33 5.43
C CYS A 230 2.46 11.13 6.43
N GLU A 231 2.11 11.12 7.71
CA GLU A 231 2.81 11.86 8.77
C GLU A 231 3.95 11.01 9.34
N ARG A 232 4.94 10.69 8.48
CA ARG A 232 6.19 10.11 8.98
C ARG A 232 6.91 11.11 9.89
N PRO A 233 7.31 10.72 11.11
CA PRO A 233 8.22 11.54 11.89
C PRO A 233 9.51 11.70 11.08
N ASN A 234 10.07 12.91 11.08
CA ASN A 234 11.40 13.10 10.51
C ASN A 234 12.34 12.11 11.21
N PRO A 235 13.17 11.34 10.48
CA PRO A 235 14.19 10.56 11.14
C PRO A 235 15.08 11.51 11.95
N PRO A 236 15.63 11.07 13.09
CA PRO A 236 16.47 11.93 13.91
C PRO A 236 17.63 12.50 13.06
N PRO A 237 18.03 13.75 13.30
CA PRO A 237 19.22 14.31 12.66
C PRO A 237 20.41 13.40 13.00
N THR A 238 21.19 13.07 11.97
CA THR A 238 22.47 12.34 12.11
C THR A 238 23.54 13.25 12.70
#